data_AF-A0A2H3IQ36-F1
#
_entry.id   AF-A0A2H3IQ36-F1
#
_cell.length_a   1.000
_cell.length_b   1.000
_cell.length_c   1.000
_cell.angle_alpha   90.00
_cell.angle_beta   90.00
_cell.angle_gamma   90.00
#
_symmetry.space_group_name_H-M   'P 1'
#
loop_
_entity.id
_entity.type
_entity.pdbx_description
1 polymer ?
#
loop_
_entity_poly.entity_id
_entity_poly.type
_entity_poly.pdbx_seq_one_letter_code
_entity_poly.pdbx_strand_id
1 'polypeptide(L)'
;MLFLTYKIHNFSNQLGQCEFTKYGLLTNPLPLVQAFEKDLDLFIADLESKSEEIEVLTAKLHLYSYLLNPLLQQHQDSIESAALVDGHHITYYVGQAYSQASRIINLSCDVFAEDSGIESPEGVQEKRQWTLTQTLDLMYAMTVLLWIVKLSETSQNIGAADAIIRRGRNVFKQLVTMNDDHYSRLCDLVDYITSMDFDTLQKSRDSLKEIFVRSRMSANIIWNVVYAAKKRFLERRTQAPRDDELDSIDMALLSADPLALNNIDFNTYIGDISNFDLAWTEWDALLPTSSTTNFL
;
A
#
# COMPACT_ATOMS: atom_id res chain seq x y z
N MET A 1 10.89 2.90 -18.53
CA MET A 1 10.60 4.05 -17.63
C MET A 1 9.76 5.21 -18.20
N LEU A 2 10.26 6.21 -18.96
CA LEU A 2 9.50 7.46 -19.25
C LEU A 2 8.12 7.24 -19.92
N PHE A 3 8.03 6.25 -20.80
CA PHE A 3 6.77 5.87 -21.43
C PHE A 3 5.76 5.27 -20.42
N LEU A 4 6.20 4.40 -19.51
CA LEU A 4 5.34 3.82 -18.47
C LEU A 4 4.86 4.89 -17.50
N THR A 5 5.74 5.80 -17.09
CA THR A 5 5.36 6.97 -16.30
C THR A 5 4.31 7.82 -17.01
N TYR A 6 4.48 8.05 -18.31
CA TYR A 6 3.48 8.74 -19.12
C TYR A 6 2.14 7.99 -19.17
N LYS A 7 2.15 6.66 -19.31
CA LYS A 7 0.93 5.84 -19.28
C LYS A 7 0.23 5.89 -17.92
N ILE A 8 0.98 5.78 -16.82
CA ILE A 8 0.46 5.92 -15.44
C ILE A 8 -0.20 7.27 -15.24
N HIS A 9 0.48 8.35 -15.63
CA HIS A 9 -0.08 9.69 -15.59
C HIS A 9 -1.36 9.81 -16.45
N ASN A 10 -1.36 9.23 -17.65
CA ASN A 10 -2.50 9.32 -18.57
C ASN A 10 -3.74 8.60 -18.02
N PHE A 11 -3.62 7.34 -17.57
CA PHE A 11 -4.79 6.67 -16.99
C PHE A 11 -5.19 7.30 -15.66
N SER A 12 -4.26 7.85 -14.88
CA SER A 12 -4.60 8.56 -13.63
C SER A 12 -5.45 9.80 -13.90
N ASN A 13 -5.13 10.55 -14.96
CA ASN A 13 -5.95 11.68 -15.38
C ASN A 13 -7.32 11.24 -15.91
N GLN A 14 -7.37 10.21 -16.76
CA GLN A 14 -8.63 9.76 -17.35
C GLN A 14 -9.58 9.08 -16.35
N LEU A 15 -9.03 8.35 -15.38
CA LEU A 15 -9.81 7.61 -14.39
C LEU A 15 -10.06 8.40 -13.10
N GLY A 16 -9.21 9.39 -12.78
CA GLY A 16 -9.19 10.13 -11.51
C GLY A 16 -9.55 11.62 -11.58
N GLN A 17 -9.94 12.16 -12.74
CA GLN A 17 -10.36 13.57 -12.89
C GLN A 17 -11.79 13.75 -13.42
N CYS A 18 -12.73 12.91 -12.99
CA CYS A 18 -14.15 13.06 -13.30
C CYS A 18 -14.81 14.09 -12.34
N GLU A 19 -14.98 15.33 -12.80
CA GLU A 19 -15.61 16.42 -12.02
C GLU A 19 -17.06 16.14 -11.62
N PHE A 20 -17.73 15.22 -12.33
CA PHE A 20 -19.13 14.87 -12.12
C PHE A 20 -19.34 13.87 -10.99
N THR A 21 -18.28 13.28 -10.44
CA THR A 21 -18.38 12.39 -9.27
C THR A 21 -17.77 13.06 -8.05
N LYS A 22 -18.33 12.76 -6.87
CA LYS A 22 -17.83 13.22 -5.58
C LYS A 22 -16.35 12.88 -5.33
N TYR A 23 -15.84 11.84 -5.99
CA TYR A 23 -14.53 11.26 -5.75
C TYR A 23 -13.50 11.59 -6.84
N GLY A 24 -13.90 12.27 -7.91
CA GLY A 24 -13.04 12.42 -9.10
C GLY A 24 -12.88 11.13 -9.90
N LEU A 25 -13.48 10.02 -9.46
CA LEU A 25 -13.38 8.73 -10.15
C LEU A 25 -14.38 8.65 -11.28
N LEU A 26 -14.00 8.01 -12.39
CA LEU A 26 -14.94 7.75 -13.48
C LEU A 26 -16.05 6.79 -13.02
N THR A 27 -17.30 7.08 -13.38
CA THR A 27 -18.48 6.29 -12.97
C THR A 27 -18.53 4.88 -13.58
N ASN A 28 -17.86 4.66 -14.71
CA ASN A 28 -17.67 3.32 -15.26
C ASN A 28 -16.21 3.20 -15.73
N PRO A 29 -15.28 2.85 -14.83
CA PRO A 29 -13.86 2.78 -15.16
C PRO A 29 -13.50 1.55 -16.01
N LEU A 30 -14.35 0.52 -16.06
CA LEU A 30 -14.04 -0.79 -16.62
C LEU A 30 -13.59 -0.76 -18.10
N PRO A 31 -14.31 -0.11 -19.04
CA PRO A 31 -13.89 -0.09 -20.44
C PRO A 31 -12.53 0.57 -20.67
N LEU A 32 -12.23 1.64 -19.92
CA LEU A 32 -10.93 2.31 -20.00
C LEU A 32 -9.83 1.45 -19.35
N VAL A 33 -10.11 0.82 -18.21
CA VAL A 33 -9.17 -0.12 -17.59
C VAL A 33 -8.83 -1.25 -18.55
N GLN A 34 -9.82 -1.85 -19.22
CA GLN A 34 -9.56 -2.89 -20.22
C GLN A 34 -8.76 -2.40 -21.42
N ALA A 35 -8.96 -1.16 -21.86
CA ALA A 35 -8.19 -0.58 -22.94
C ALA A 35 -6.72 -0.35 -22.53
N PHE A 36 -6.49 0.24 -21.37
CA PHE A 36 -5.14 0.46 -20.83
C PHE A 36 -4.42 -0.86 -20.49
N GLU A 37 -5.15 -1.86 -19.99
CA GLU A 37 -4.63 -3.19 -19.71
C GLU A 37 -4.09 -3.84 -20.98
N LYS A 38 -4.88 -3.80 -22.08
CA LYS A 38 -4.43 -4.30 -23.39
C LYS A 38 -3.21 -3.55 -23.92
N ASP A 39 -3.19 -2.23 -23.77
CA ASP A 39 -2.01 -1.43 -24.11
C ASP A 39 -0.78 -1.92 -23.32
N LEU A 40 -0.92 -2.14 -22.02
CA LEU A 40 0.16 -2.63 -21.14
C LEU A 40 0.59 -4.06 -21.48
N ASP A 41 -0.34 -4.94 -21.87
CA ASP A 41 -0.06 -6.31 -22.32
C ASP A 41 0.85 -6.36 -23.55
N LEU A 42 0.68 -5.41 -24.48
CA LEU A 42 1.53 -5.34 -25.67
C LEU A 42 3.00 -5.12 -25.32
N PHE A 43 3.30 -4.46 -24.20
CA PHE A 43 4.68 -4.25 -23.76
C PHE A 43 5.32 -5.49 -23.17
N ILE A 44 4.53 -6.41 -22.60
CA ILE A 44 5.06 -7.62 -21.94
C ILE A 44 5.79 -8.53 -22.94
N ALA A 45 5.36 -8.55 -24.20
CA ALA A 45 5.96 -9.39 -25.23
C ALA A 45 7.39 -8.97 -25.61
N ASP A 46 7.74 -7.70 -25.41
CA ASP A 46 8.98 -7.09 -25.89
C ASP A 46 9.96 -6.74 -24.73
N LEU A 47 9.70 -7.24 -23.51
CA LEU A 47 10.55 -6.93 -22.35
C LEU A 47 11.89 -7.67 -22.43
N GLU A 48 12.97 -6.94 -22.15
CA GLU A 48 14.33 -7.48 -22.19
C GLU A 48 14.84 -7.85 -20.78
N SER A 49 14.18 -7.36 -19.73
CA SER A 49 14.60 -7.59 -18.34
C SER A 49 13.45 -7.78 -17.34
N LYS A 50 13.75 -8.49 -16.24
CA LYS A 50 12.83 -8.62 -15.09
C LYS A 50 12.48 -7.29 -14.45
N SER A 51 13.38 -6.30 -14.52
CA SER A 51 13.12 -4.96 -13.96
C SER A 51 12.04 -4.24 -14.77
N GLU A 52 12.09 -4.33 -16.10
CA GLU A 52 11.03 -3.77 -16.96
C GLU A 52 9.70 -4.50 -16.76
N GLU A 53 9.75 -5.82 -16.54
CA GLU A 53 8.58 -6.60 -16.17
C GLU A 53 7.95 -6.09 -14.87
N ILE A 54 8.75 -5.89 -13.82
CA ILE A 54 8.28 -5.29 -12.56
C ILE A 54 7.60 -3.93 -12.82
N GLU A 55 8.23 -3.03 -13.60
CA GLU A 55 7.66 -1.71 -13.91
C GLU A 55 6.28 -1.82 -14.60
N VAL A 56 6.13 -2.71 -15.59
CA VAL A 56 4.86 -2.93 -16.31
C VAL A 56 3.79 -3.51 -15.37
N LEU A 57 4.18 -4.48 -14.54
CA LEU A 57 3.27 -5.09 -13.57
C LEU A 57 2.82 -4.07 -12.51
N THR A 58 3.71 -3.20 -12.04
CA THR A 58 3.33 -2.12 -11.12
C THR A 58 2.37 -1.15 -11.79
N ALA A 59 2.60 -0.77 -13.06
CA ALA A 59 1.66 0.07 -13.80
C ALA A 59 0.26 -0.56 -13.88
N LYS A 60 0.17 -1.89 -14.05
CA LYS A 60 -1.10 -2.63 -13.99
C LYS A 60 -1.73 -2.61 -12.60
N LEU A 61 -0.94 -2.74 -11.53
CA LEU A 61 -1.46 -2.60 -10.16
C LEU A 61 -2.07 -1.22 -9.92
N HIS A 62 -1.37 -0.16 -10.34
CA HIS A 62 -1.88 1.21 -10.27
C HIS A 62 -3.19 1.34 -11.05
N LEU A 63 -3.29 0.73 -12.24
CA LEU A 63 -4.51 0.72 -13.03
C LEU A 63 -5.66 -0.02 -12.32
N TYR A 64 -5.41 -1.21 -11.76
CA TYR A 64 -6.43 -1.99 -11.07
C TYR A 64 -6.91 -1.34 -9.78
N SER A 65 -6.07 -0.54 -9.12
CA SER A 65 -6.46 0.18 -7.90
C SER A 65 -7.74 1.02 -8.05
N TYR A 66 -8.00 1.53 -9.26
CA TYR A 66 -9.23 2.26 -9.59
C TYR A 66 -10.49 1.39 -9.51
N LEU A 67 -10.37 0.08 -9.74
CA LEU A 67 -11.45 -0.91 -9.62
C LEU A 67 -11.58 -1.50 -8.21
N LEU A 68 -10.56 -1.29 -7.36
CA LEU A 68 -10.54 -1.77 -5.99
C LEU A 68 -11.16 -0.76 -5.00
N ASN A 69 -11.20 0.51 -5.36
CA ASN A 69 -11.85 1.57 -4.57
C ASN A 69 -13.34 1.30 -4.21
N PRO A 70 -14.19 0.77 -5.10
CA PRO A 70 -15.60 0.48 -4.79
C PRO A 70 -15.78 -0.60 -3.72
N LEU A 71 -14.83 -1.53 -3.56
CA LEU A 71 -14.85 -2.56 -2.50
C LEU A 71 -14.75 -1.97 -1.09
N LEU A 72 -14.33 -0.70 -0.98
CA LEU A 72 -14.24 0.04 0.27
C LEU A 72 -15.51 0.84 0.58
N GLN A 73 -16.40 1.02 -0.41
CA GLN A 73 -17.56 1.90 -0.32
C GLN A 73 -18.85 1.08 -0.21
N GLN A 74 -18.98 0.26 0.83
CA GLN A 74 -20.20 -0.56 1.00
C GLN A 74 -21.40 0.20 1.58
N HIS A 75 -21.22 1.36 2.21
CA HIS A 75 -22.35 2.05 2.83
C HIS A 75 -22.26 3.56 2.66
N GLN A 76 -23.41 4.15 2.30
CA GLN A 76 -23.73 5.58 2.21
C GLN A 76 -23.50 6.22 0.82
N ASP A 77 -24.54 6.11 0.00
CA ASP A 77 -25.16 7.22 -0.74
C ASP A 77 -25.03 7.35 -2.26
N SER A 78 -24.74 6.30 -3.03
CA SER A 78 -25.08 6.40 -4.46
C SER A 78 -25.46 5.10 -5.15
N ILE A 79 -26.58 5.18 -5.87
CA ILE A 79 -26.99 4.28 -6.96
C ILE A 79 -25.85 4.07 -7.99
N GLU A 80 -24.86 4.97 -7.99
CA GLU A 80 -23.68 4.93 -8.87
C GLU A 80 -22.70 3.80 -8.52
N SER A 81 -22.55 3.39 -7.25
CA SER A 81 -21.65 2.28 -6.86
C SER A 81 -22.23 0.91 -7.22
N ALA A 82 -23.56 0.73 -7.13
CA ALA A 82 -24.24 -0.51 -7.47
C ALA A 82 -24.26 -0.83 -8.98
N ALA A 83 -24.07 0.18 -9.83
CA ALA A 83 -24.00 0.05 -11.28
C ALA A 83 -22.57 -0.08 -11.83
N LEU A 84 -21.54 0.03 -10.96
CA LEU A 84 -20.18 0.31 -11.40
C LEU A 84 -19.51 -0.88 -12.08
N VAL A 85 -19.74 -2.12 -11.62
CA VAL A 85 -19.11 -3.32 -12.14
C VAL A 85 -19.92 -4.56 -11.73
N ASP A 86 -20.40 -5.37 -12.68
CA ASP A 86 -20.97 -6.70 -12.39
C ASP A 86 -20.02 -7.46 -11.45
N GLY A 87 -20.50 -8.01 -10.32
CA GLY A 87 -19.64 -8.56 -9.25
C GLY A 87 -18.59 -9.59 -9.70
N HIS A 88 -18.83 -10.24 -10.84
CA HIS A 88 -17.87 -11.13 -11.52
C HIS A 88 -16.60 -10.40 -11.99
N HIS A 89 -16.72 -9.19 -12.53
CA HIS A 89 -15.57 -8.43 -13.02
C HIS A 89 -14.71 -7.91 -11.86
N ILE A 90 -15.31 -7.49 -10.73
CA ILE A 90 -14.54 -7.08 -9.55
C ILE A 90 -13.71 -8.26 -9.02
N THR A 91 -14.33 -9.43 -8.91
CA THR A 91 -13.64 -10.66 -8.46
C THR A 91 -12.47 -11.01 -9.39
N TYR A 92 -12.66 -10.87 -10.69
CA TYR A 92 -11.59 -11.06 -11.67
C TYR A 92 -10.41 -10.10 -11.44
N TYR A 93 -10.67 -8.80 -11.31
CA TYR A 93 -9.60 -7.80 -11.14
C TYR A 93 -8.92 -7.85 -9.77
N VAL A 94 -9.63 -8.26 -8.72
CA VAL A 94 -9.00 -8.63 -7.43
C VAL A 94 -8.02 -9.79 -7.63
N GLY A 95 -8.43 -10.84 -8.36
CA GLY A 95 -7.55 -11.96 -8.68
C GLY A 95 -6.33 -11.55 -9.51
N GLN A 96 -6.52 -10.65 -10.49
CA GLN A 96 -5.42 -10.08 -11.27
C GLN A 96 -4.47 -9.28 -10.37
N ALA A 97 -4.98 -8.36 -9.56
CA ALA A 97 -4.16 -7.57 -8.65
C ALA A 97 -3.38 -8.44 -7.65
N TYR A 98 -4.01 -9.49 -7.11
CA TYR A 98 -3.34 -10.48 -6.28
C TYR A 98 -2.19 -11.16 -7.01
N SER A 99 -2.45 -11.62 -8.24
CA SER A 99 -1.45 -12.32 -9.08
C SER A 99 -0.28 -11.41 -9.43
N GLN A 100 -0.54 -10.17 -9.86
CA GLN A 100 0.51 -9.22 -10.21
C GLN A 100 1.33 -8.78 -8.99
N ALA A 101 0.69 -8.47 -7.86
CA ALA A 101 1.41 -8.12 -6.64
C ALA A 101 2.31 -9.26 -6.15
N SER A 102 1.79 -10.49 -6.17
CA SER A 102 2.57 -11.69 -5.84
C SER A 102 3.75 -11.88 -6.80
N ARG A 103 3.54 -11.65 -8.10
CA ARG A 103 4.59 -11.77 -9.13
C ARG A 103 5.66 -10.70 -8.96
N ILE A 104 5.30 -9.44 -8.72
CA ILE A 104 6.25 -8.35 -8.45
C ILE A 104 7.13 -8.69 -7.24
N ILE A 105 6.53 -9.13 -6.14
CA ILE A 105 7.31 -9.49 -4.93
C ILE A 105 8.30 -10.62 -5.25
N ASN A 106 7.85 -11.68 -5.92
CA ASN A 106 8.74 -12.80 -6.28
C ASN A 106 9.84 -12.37 -7.25
N LEU A 107 9.52 -11.60 -8.30
CA LEU A 107 10.53 -11.07 -9.23
C LEU A 107 11.55 -10.19 -8.52
N SER A 108 11.12 -9.30 -7.62
CA SER A 108 12.01 -8.47 -6.82
C SER A 108 12.93 -9.30 -5.93
N CYS A 109 12.42 -10.40 -5.37
CA CYS A 109 13.23 -11.35 -4.60
C CYS A 109 14.23 -12.12 -5.49
N ASP A 110 13.82 -12.51 -6.69
CA ASP A 110 14.67 -13.26 -7.61
C ASP A 110 15.79 -12.37 -8.20
N VAL A 111 15.46 -11.13 -8.57
CA VAL A 111 16.45 -10.11 -8.97
C VAL A 111 17.43 -9.84 -7.82
N PHE A 112 16.94 -9.78 -6.58
CA PHE A 112 17.81 -9.66 -5.41
C PHE A 112 18.75 -10.87 -5.25
N ALA A 113 18.23 -12.09 -5.40
CA ALA A 113 19.03 -13.30 -5.27
C ALA A 113 20.11 -13.40 -6.36
N GLU A 114 19.77 -13.04 -7.61
CA GLU A 114 20.71 -13.02 -8.74
C GLU A 114 21.84 -11.99 -8.54
N ASP A 115 21.50 -10.78 -8.09
CA ASP A 115 22.48 -9.70 -7.92
C ASP A 115 23.38 -9.88 -6.70
N SER A 116 22.87 -10.48 -5.63
CA SER A 116 23.64 -10.74 -4.40
C SER A 116 24.39 -12.07 -4.43
N GLY A 117 24.02 -13.00 -5.31
CA GLY A 117 24.48 -14.39 -5.27
C GLY A 117 24.00 -15.15 -4.03
N ILE A 118 22.99 -14.64 -3.32
CA ILE A 118 22.47 -15.22 -2.09
C ILE A 118 21.10 -15.85 -2.35
N GLU A 119 21.00 -17.16 -2.16
CA GLU A 119 19.77 -17.93 -2.41
C GLU A 119 18.65 -17.64 -1.39
N SER A 120 18.97 -17.13 -0.20
CA SER A 120 17.99 -16.78 0.83
C SER A 120 18.21 -15.38 1.41
N PRO A 121 17.21 -14.47 1.34
CA PRO A 121 17.31 -13.12 1.90
C PRO A 121 17.24 -13.10 3.45
N GLU A 122 17.06 -14.24 4.12
CA GLU A 122 17.01 -14.29 5.58
C GLU A 122 18.41 -14.10 6.20
N GLY A 123 18.57 -13.05 7.02
CA GLY A 123 19.79 -12.81 7.81
C GLY A 123 20.93 -12.10 7.07
N VAL A 124 20.75 -11.76 5.79
CA VAL A 124 21.71 -10.95 5.01
C VAL A 124 21.66 -9.50 5.50
N GLN A 125 22.81 -8.84 5.65
CA GLN A 125 22.91 -7.39 5.96
C GLN A 125 23.67 -6.61 4.88
N GLU A 126 23.96 -7.24 3.73
CA GLU A 126 24.66 -6.56 2.65
C GLU A 126 23.74 -5.53 1.97
N LYS A 127 24.10 -4.26 2.13
CA LYS A 127 23.36 -3.12 1.57
C LYS A 127 23.51 -3.09 0.05
N ARG A 128 22.53 -3.65 -0.65
CA ARG A 128 22.36 -3.49 -2.10
C ARG A 128 21.99 -2.04 -2.44
N GLN A 129 22.51 -1.54 -3.56
CA GLN A 129 22.00 -0.31 -4.17
C GLN A 129 20.68 -0.63 -4.90
N TRP A 130 19.56 -0.25 -4.28
CA TRP A 130 18.26 -0.28 -4.92
C TRP A 130 18.00 1.02 -5.64
N THR A 131 17.39 0.94 -6.83
CA THR A 131 16.80 2.15 -7.42
C THR A 131 15.56 2.54 -6.64
N LEU A 132 15.27 3.85 -6.59
CA LEU A 132 14.07 4.36 -5.92
C LEU A 132 12.80 3.69 -6.46
N THR A 133 12.73 3.46 -7.78
CA THR A 133 11.59 2.83 -8.45
C THR A 133 11.37 1.40 -7.96
N GLN A 134 12.41 0.56 -7.90
CA GLN A 134 12.31 -0.81 -7.42
C GLN A 134 11.83 -0.87 -5.95
N THR A 135 12.32 0.06 -5.13
CA THR A 135 11.86 0.20 -3.74
C THR A 135 10.36 0.51 -3.69
N LEU A 136 9.91 1.49 -4.49
CA LEU A 136 8.51 1.89 -4.56
C LEU A 136 7.61 0.76 -5.09
N ASP A 137 8.04 0.06 -6.12
CA ASP A 137 7.33 -1.07 -6.73
C ASP A 137 7.10 -2.20 -5.71
N LEU A 138 8.16 -2.58 -4.99
CA LEU A 138 8.10 -3.63 -3.97
C LEU A 138 7.21 -3.20 -2.79
N MET A 139 7.36 -1.98 -2.31
CA MET A 139 6.49 -1.41 -1.27
C MET A 139 5.02 -1.47 -1.71
N TYR A 140 4.72 -0.93 -2.88
CA TYR A 140 3.35 -0.83 -3.37
C TYR A 140 2.71 -2.23 -3.56
N ALA A 141 3.44 -3.18 -4.13
CA ALA A 141 2.97 -4.56 -4.28
C ALA A 141 2.68 -5.22 -2.92
N MET A 142 3.56 -5.07 -1.92
CA MET A 142 3.32 -5.60 -0.57
C MET A 142 2.07 -4.98 0.05
N THR A 143 1.90 -3.66 -0.07
CA THR A 143 0.75 -2.94 0.47
C THR A 143 -0.56 -3.35 -0.21
N VAL A 144 -0.57 -3.51 -1.54
CA VAL A 144 -1.73 -4.01 -2.28
C VAL A 144 -2.09 -5.43 -1.84
N LEU A 145 -1.10 -6.32 -1.70
CA LEU A 145 -1.36 -7.69 -1.31
C LEU A 145 -1.88 -7.80 0.13
N LEU A 146 -1.34 -7.00 1.06
CA LEU A 146 -1.88 -6.84 2.41
C LEU A 146 -3.33 -6.36 2.36
N TRP A 147 -3.62 -5.35 1.54
CA TRP A 147 -4.96 -4.83 1.41
C TRP A 147 -5.95 -5.90 0.92
N ILE A 148 -5.62 -6.59 -0.17
CA ILE A 148 -6.47 -7.65 -0.74
C ILE A 148 -6.73 -8.74 0.31
N VAL A 149 -5.70 -9.22 0.97
CA VAL A 149 -5.79 -10.46 1.75
C VAL A 149 -6.29 -10.21 3.17
N LYS A 150 -5.85 -9.11 3.78
CA LYS A 150 -6.09 -8.84 5.20
C LYS A 150 -7.23 -7.84 5.39
N LEU A 151 -7.33 -6.86 4.51
CA LEU A 151 -8.21 -5.69 4.72
C LEU A 151 -9.43 -5.63 3.78
N SER A 152 -9.53 -6.52 2.79
CA SER A 152 -10.70 -6.64 1.92
C SER A 152 -11.49 -7.92 2.23
N GLU A 153 -12.77 -7.96 1.83
CA GLU A 153 -13.67 -9.11 2.02
C GLU A 153 -13.47 -10.22 0.97
N THR A 154 -12.23 -10.46 0.54
CA THR A 154 -11.95 -11.41 -0.55
C THR A 154 -11.57 -12.79 -0.02
N SER A 155 -11.91 -13.84 -0.77
CA SER A 155 -11.67 -15.25 -0.42
C SER A 155 -10.27 -15.75 -0.80
N GLN A 156 -9.29 -14.85 -0.94
CA GLN A 156 -7.94 -15.21 -1.38
C GLN A 156 -7.18 -16.02 -0.32
N ASN A 157 -6.19 -16.81 -0.77
CA ASN A 157 -5.39 -17.66 0.13
C ASN A 157 -4.46 -16.81 1.01
N ILE A 158 -4.88 -16.62 2.27
CA ILE A 158 -4.16 -15.80 3.27
C ILE A 158 -2.78 -16.37 3.57
N GLY A 159 -2.65 -17.69 3.76
CA GLY A 159 -1.37 -18.31 4.14
C GLY A 159 -0.30 -18.20 3.05
N ALA A 160 -0.69 -18.40 1.79
CA ALA A 160 0.23 -18.24 0.66
C ALA A 160 0.67 -16.78 0.50
N ALA A 161 -0.25 -15.83 0.67
CA ALA A 161 0.07 -14.42 0.60
C ALA A 161 0.98 -13.96 1.75
N ASP A 162 0.75 -14.43 2.98
CA ASP A 162 1.60 -14.09 4.13
C ASP A 162 3.05 -14.55 3.91
N ALA A 163 3.24 -15.74 3.34
CA ALA A 163 4.58 -16.23 2.98
C ALA A 163 5.26 -15.33 1.93
N ILE A 164 4.52 -14.93 0.88
CA ILE A 164 5.04 -14.05 -0.17
C ILE A 164 5.38 -12.67 0.40
N ILE A 165 4.48 -12.07 1.18
CA ILE A 165 4.68 -10.77 1.83
C ILE A 165 5.90 -10.80 2.73
N ARG A 166 6.07 -11.83 3.57
CA ARG A 166 7.25 -11.99 4.44
C ARG A 166 8.55 -12.09 3.65
N ARG A 167 8.55 -12.83 2.53
CA ARG A 167 9.70 -12.91 1.62
C ARG A 167 10.07 -11.53 1.07
N GLY A 168 9.09 -10.79 0.57
CA GLY A 168 9.27 -9.42 0.09
C GLY A 168 9.77 -8.47 1.18
N ARG A 169 9.20 -8.56 2.39
CA ARG A 169 9.61 -7.77 3.55
C ARG A 169 11.07 -8.05 3.94
N ASN A 170 11.53 -9.29 3.90
CA ASN A 170 12.92 -9.62 4.21
C ASN A 170 13.91 -8.99 3.21
N VAL A 171 13.52 -8.93 1.94
CA VAL A 171 14.29 -8.21 0.91
C VAL A 171 14.23 -6.70 1.14
N PHE A 172 13.06 -6.17 1.44
CA PHE A 172 12.86 -4.74 1.71
C PHE A 172 13.63 -4.27 2.95
N LYS A 173 13.82 -5.15 3.95
CA LYS A 173 14.57 -4.85 5.18
C LYS A 173 16.04 -4.49 4.92
N GLN A 174 16.61 -4.85 3.77
CA GLN A 174 17.97 -4.41 3.38
C GLN A 174 18.09 -2.89 3.22
N LEU A 175 16.96 -2.20 3.01
CA LEU A 175 16.88 -0.75 2.91
C LEU A 175 16.88 -0.04 4.26
N VAL A 176 16.65 -0.79 5.35
CA VAL A 176 16.63 -0.25 6.70
C VAL A 176 18.06 0.13 7.10
N THR A 177 18.26 1.43 7.28
CA THR A 177 19.54 2.00 7.67
C THR A 177 19.63 2.23 9.17
N MET A 178 18.50 2.58 9.79
CA MET A 178 18.37 2.87 11.21
C MET A 178 17.08 2.26 11.73
N ASN A 179 17.07 1.90 13.02
CA ASN A 179 15.80 1.64 13.69
C ASN A 179 14.95 2.93 13.60
N ASP A 180 13.67 2.76 13.31
CA ASP A 180 12.66 3.82 13.19
C ASP A 180 12.75 4.69 11.93
N ASP A 181 13.53 4.31 10.91
CA ASP A 181 13.43 4.93 9.59
C ASP A 181 12.14 4.51 8.84
N HIS A 182 11.80 5.22 7.75
CA HIS A 182 10.56 4.96 7.00
C HIS A 182 10.44 3.52 6.51
N TYR A 183 11.58 2.89 6.17
CA TYR A 183 11.60 1.51 5.70
C TYR A 183 11.42 0.52 6.85
N SER A 184 11.99 0.79 8.03
CA SER A 184 11.79 -0.02 9.24
C SER A 184 10.33 -0.01 9.63
N ARG A 185 9.69 1.17 9.65
CA ARG A 185 8.27 1.33 9.99
C ARG A 185 7.35 0.57 9.06
N LEU A 186 7.66 0.57 7.76
CA LEU A 186 6.90 -0.23 6.80
C LEU A 186 7.06 -1.73 7.08
N CYS A 187 8.28 -2.19 7.38
CA CYS A 187 8.52 -3.58 7.77
C CYS A 187 7.74 -3.97 9.02
N ASP A 188 7.71 -3.10 10.03
CA ASP A 188 6.99 -3.32 11.28
C ASP A 188 5.47 -3.35 11.05
N LEU A 189 4.96 -2.48 10.18
CA LEU A 189 3.56 -2.50 9.76
C LEU A 189 3.20 -3.82 9.07
N VAL A 190 4.06 -4.30 8.17
CA VAL A 190 3.86 -5.58 7.48
C VAL A 190 3.85 -6.73 8.49
N ASP A 191 4.80 -6.76 9.41
CA ASP A 191 4.89 -7.78 10.45
C ASP A 191 3.63 -7.74 11.36
N TYR A 192 3.21 -6.55 11.76
CA TYR A 192 2.00 -6.34 12.54
C TYR A 192 0.74 -6.88 11.84
N ILE A 193 0.48 -6.47 10.59
CA ILE A 193 -0.75 -6.88 9.87
C ILE A 193 -0.72 -8.38 9.55
N THR A 194 0.43 -8.94 9.18
CA THR A 194 0.53 -10.38 8.91
C THR A 194 0.39 -11.24 10.17
N SER A 195 0.70 -10.69 11.36
CA SER A 195 0.52 -11.37 12.64
C SER A 195 -0.93 -11.44 13.15
N MET A 196 -1.85 -10.68 12.55
CA MET A 196 -3.24 -10.59 13.02
C MET A 196 -4.00 -11.91 12.85
N ASP A 197 -4.75 -12.29 13.89
CA ASP A 197 -5.73 -13.38 13.81
C ASP A 197 -7.00 -12.98 13.03
N PHE A 198 -7.82 -13.97 12.72
CA PHE A 198 -9.01 -13.78 11.88
C PHE A 198 -10.02 -12.78 12.49
N ASP A 199 -10.24 -12.84 13.80
CA ASP A 199 -11.20 -11.97 14.49
C ASP A 199 -10.73 -10.51 14.48
N THR A 200 -9.42 -10.29 14.65
CA THR A 200 -8.78 -8.99 14.56
C THR A 200 -8.86 -8.43 13.15
N LEU A 201 -8.64 -9.28 12.13
CA LEU A 201 -8.80 -8.90 10.73
C LEU A 201 -10.23 -8.50 10.40
N GLN A 202 -11.22 -9.25 10.89
CA GLN A 202 -12.63 -8.93 10.65
C GLN A 202 -13.00 -7.55 11.23
N LYS A 203 -12.62 -7.27 12.48
CA LYS A 203 -12.81 -5.95 13.07
C LYS A 203 -12.08 -4.87 12.26
N SER A 204 -10.87 -5.14 11.79
CA SER A 204 -10.08 -4.20 10.97
C SER A 204 -10.82 -3.79 9.70
N ARG A 205 -11.41 -4.76 9.00
CA ARG A 205 -12.24 -4.52 7.82
C ARG A 205 -13.43 -3.62 8.15
N ASP A 206 -14.14 -3.91 9.23
CA ASP A 206 -15.29 -3.10 9.65
C ASP A 206 -14.89 -1.66 9.98
N SER A 207 -13.76 -1.48 10.67
CA SER A 207 -13.23 -0.15 11.01
C SER A 207 -12.73 0.67 9.81
N LEU A 208 -12.32 0.00 8.73
CA LEU A 208 -11.93 0.63 7.46
C LEU A 208 -13.12 1.11 6.65
N LYS A 209 -14.27 0.44 6.75
CA LYS A 209 -15.51 0.89 6.11
C LYS A 209 -15.96 2.27 6.63
N GLU A 210 -15.58 2.62 7.86
CA GLU A 210 -15.91 3.91 8.47
C GLU A 210 -15.05 5.07 7.97
N ILE A 211 -13.82 4.80 7.52
CA ILE A 211 -12.83 5.84 7.24
C ILE A 211 -12.14 5.54 5.90
N PHE A 212 -12.61 6.26 4.88
CA PHE A 212 -12.11 6.13 3.52
C PHE A 212 -11.27 7.36 3.16
N VAL A 213 -9.96 7.16 2.96
CA VAL A 213 -9.11 8.20 2.38
C VAL A 213 -9.45 8.36 0.91
N ARG A 214 -9.67 9.61 0.50
CA ARG A 214 -10.15 10.00 -0.83
C ARG A 214 -8.97 10.46 -1.69
N SER A 215 -8.44 9.58 -2.53
CA SER A 215 -7.44 9.92 -3.54
C SER A 215 -7.95 9.65 -4.94
N ARG A 216 -7.63 10.59 -5.82
CA ARG A 216 -7.78 10.51 -7.28
C ARG A 216 -6.73 9.60 -7.93
N MET A 217 -5.84 9.05 -7.10
CA MET A 217 -4.73 8.20 -7.48
C MET A 217 -4.79 6.87 -6.74
N SER A 218 -3.99 5.93 -7.22
CA SER A 218 -3.71 4.62 -6.62
C SER A 218 -3.22 4.64 -5.17
N ALA A 219 -2.87 5.82 -4.65
CA ALA A 219 -2.34 6.04 -3.30
C ALA A 219 -3.33 5.68 -2.17
N ASN A 220 -4.63 5.55 -2.46
CA ASN A 220 -5.65 5.15 -1.47
C ASN A 220 -5.30 3.86 -0.75
N ILE A 221 -4.74 2.89 -1.47
CA ILE A 221 -4.44 1.56 -0.92
C ILE A 221 -3.38 1.69 0.18
N ILE A 222 -2.32 2.46 -0.07
CA ILE A 222 -1.26 2.72 0.92
C ILE A 222 -1.85 3.41 2.14
N TRP A 223 -2.59 4.48 1.93
CA TRP A 223 -3.22 5.25 3.00
C TRP A 223 -4.14 4.40 3.86
N ASN A 224 -5.00 3.58 3.25
CA ASN A 224 -5.95 2.73 3.98
C ASN A 224 -5.22 1.66 4.80
N VAL A 225 -4.14 1.07 4.27
CA VAL A 225 -3.34 0.06 4.97
C VAL A 225 -2.62 0.68 6.18
N VAL A 226 -1.99 1.84 5.99
CA VAL A 226 -1.34 2.60 7.07
C VAL A 226 -2.36 3.02 8.13
N TYR A 227 -3.50 3.51 7.69
CA TYR A 227 -4.57 3.96 8.56
C TYR A 227 -5.12 2.83 9.44
N ALA A 228 -5.43 1.68 8.83
CA ALA A 228 -5.89 0.49 9.56
C ALA A 228 -4.89 0.07 10.64
N ALA A 229 -3.60 0.01 10.29
CA ALA A 229 -2.56 -0.36 11.24
C ALA A 229 -2.50 0.62 12.43
N LYS A 230 -2.52 1.93 12.15
CA LYS A 230 -2.46 2.98 13.18
C LYS A 230 -3.69 3.00 14.10
N LYS A 231 -4.92 3.00 13.55
CA LYS A 231 -6.16 3.02 14.35
C LYS A 231 -6.19 1.84 15.33
N ARG A 232 -5.82 0.65 14.87
CA ARG A 232 -5.77 -0.58 15.67
C ARG A 232 -4.71 -0.54 16.76
N PHE A 233 -3.53 -0.03 16.42
CA PHE A 233 -2.47 0.15 17.40
C PHE A 233 -2.94 1.04 18.57
N LEU A 234 -3.64 2.16 18.27
CA LEU A 234 -4.21 3.05 19.28
C LEU A 234 -5.34 2.38 20.10
N GLU A 235 -6.20 1.58 19.47
CA GLU A 235 -7.23 0.78 20.15
C GLU A 235 -6.60 -0.19 21.16
N ARG A 236 -5.52 -0.89 20.77
CA ARG A 236 -4.77 -1.81 21.66
C ARG A 236 -4.19 -1.08 22.87
N ARG A 237 -3.60 0.10 22.67
CA ARG A 237 -3.07 0.95 23.76
C ARG A 237 -4.16 1.40 24.73
N THR A 238 -5.35 1.68 24.24
CA THR A 238 -6.48 2.13 25.07
C THR A 238 -7.09 0.98 25.89
N GLN A 239 -6.92 -0.25 25.43
CA GLN A 239 -7.47 -1.46 26.05
C GLN A 239 -6.46 -2.22 26.94
N ALA A 240 -5.16 -1.93 26.83
CA ALA A 240 -4.13 -2.54 27.66
C ALA A 240 -4.21 -2.07 29.13
N PRO A 241 -4.05 -2.96 30.13
CA PRO A 241 -3.87 -2.57 31.52
C PRO A 241 -2.69 -1.59 31.65
N ARG A 242 -2.82 -0.55 32.47
CA ARG A 242 -1.82 0.52 32.64
C ARG A 242 -0.41 0.07 33.08
N ASP A 243 -0.25 -1.20 33.43
CA ASP A 243 0.97 -1.75 34.05
C ASP A 243 1.78 -2.69 33.14
N ASP A 244 1.33 -2.98 31.91
CA ASP A 244 2.18 -3.67 30.94
C ASP A 244 3.14 -2.65 30.32
N GLU A 245 4.42 -2.74 30.68
CA GLU A 245 5.51 -2.08 29.96
C GLU A 245 5.40 -2.50 28.49
N LEU A 246 4.95 -1.56 27.64
CA LEU A 246 4.88 -1.73 26.20
C LEU A 246 6.25 -2.18 25.68
N ASP A 247 6.26 -3.25 24.89
CA ASP A 247 7.46 -3.70 24.16
C ASP A 247 8.06 -2.52 23.38
N SER A 248 9.38 -2.47 23.26
CA SER A 248 10.10 -1.36 22.61
C SER A 248 9.61 -1.06 21.18
N ILE A 249 9.05 -2.08 20.51
CA ILE A 249 8.42 -1.99 19.18
C ILE A 249 7.16 -1.11 19.21
N ASP A 250 6.36 -1.21 20.27
CA ASP A 250 5.12 -0.44 20.41
C ASP A 250 5.41 1.04 20.77
N MET A 251 6.53 1.33 21.43
CA MET A 251 6.96 2.71 21.70
C MET A 251 7.56 3.40 20.45
N ALA A 252 8.29 2.67 19.61
CA ALA A 252 8.85 3.13 18.34
C ALA A 252 7.78 3.60 17.33
N LEU A 253 6.64 2.91 17.27
CA LEU A 253 5.48 3.29 16.44
C LEU A 253 4.84 4.63 16.84
N LEU A 254 5.09 5.12 18.06
CA LEU A 254 4.46 6.30 18.65
C LEU A 254 5.41 7.48 18.95
N SER A 255 6.72 7.26 19.13
CA SER A 255 7.64 8.31 19.61
C SER A 255 8.21 9.23 18.52
N ALA A 256 7.73 9.13 17.28
CA ALA A 256 8.29 9.89 16.17
C ALA A 256 7.66 11.28 16.04
N ASP A 257 8.38 12.29 16.51
CA ASP A 257 8.13 13.71 16.23
C ASP A 257 8.16 13.96 14.69
N PRO A 258 7.09 14.49 14.09
CA PRO A 258 7.00 14.76 12.65
C PRO A 258 7.94 15.87 12.15
N LEU A 259 8.65 16.59 13.02
CA LEU A 259 9.51 17.72 12.64
C LEU A 259 10.91 17.34 12.13
N ALA A 260 11.26 16.05 12.07
CA ALA A 260 12.55 15.61 11.54
C ALA A 260 12.66 15.63 9.99
N LEU A 261 11.59 15.99 9.26
CA LEU A 261 11.53 15.92 7.79
C LEU A 261 11.56 17.27 7.06
N ASN A 262 11.75 18.39 7.75
CA ASN A 262 11.69 19.73 7.14
C ASN A 262 12.90 20.16 6.31
N ASN A 263 13.71 19.25 5.76
CA ASN A 263 14.90 19.64 4.97
C ASN A 263 15.18 18.76 3.74
N ILE A 264 14.13 18.31 3.05
CA ILE A 264 14.28 17.80 1.68
C ILE A 264 13.43 18.67 0.76
N ASP A 265 14.13 19.48 -0.03
CA ASP A 265 13.59 20.39 -1.03
C ASP A 265 12.98 19.54 -2.18
N PHE A 266 11.72 19.14 -2.04
CA PHE A 266 11.02 18.29 -3.01
C PHE A 266 10.53 19.10 -4.21
N ASN A 267 11.43 19.41 -5.13
CA ASN A 267 11.09 19.78 -6.50
C ASN A 267 11.43 18.61 -7.45
N THR A 268 10.75 17.48 -7.29
CA THR A 268 10.46 16.52 -8.38
C THR A 268 9.51 15.42 -7.90
N TYR A 269 8.61 15.03 -8.80
CA TYR A 269 7.61 13.95 -8.77
C TYR A 269 7.94 12.75 -7.86
N ILE A 270 7.57 12.84 -6.58
CA ILE A 270 7.58 11.73 -5.60
C ILE A 270 6.17 11.66 -5.06
N GLY A 271 5.27 10.98 -5.78
CA GLY A 271 3.86 10.85 -5.36
C GLY A 271 3.73 9.94 -4.14
N ASP A 272 4.24 8.72 -4.21
CA ASP A 272 3.85 7.68 -3.25
C ASP A 272 4.60 7.71 -1.92
N ILE A 273 5.89 8.08 -1.88
CA ILE A 273 6.61 8.31 -0.61
C ILE A 273 6.14 9.62 0.05
N SER A 274 5.94 10.70 -0.71
CA SER A 274 5.39 11.92 -0.11
C SER A 274 3.96 11.71 0.37
N ASN A 275 3.16 10.89 -0.32
CA ASN A 275 1.84 10.50 0.16
C ASN A 275 1.92 9.60 1.41
N PHE A 276 2.92 8.72 1.52
CA PHE A 276 3.16 7.91 2.72
C PHE A 276 3.62 8.76 3.91
N ASP A 277 4.52 9.72 3.68
CA ASP A 277 5.00 10.64 4.70
C ASP A 277 3.90 11.62 5.10
N LEU A 278 3.16 12.19 4.14
CA LEU A 278 1.94 12.98 4.38
C LEU A 278 0.90 12.15 5.14
N ALA A 279 0.77 10.85 4.82
CA ALA A 279 -0.07 9.94 5.57
C ALA A 279 0.33 9.76 7.01
N TRP A 280 1.63 9.84 7.25
CA TRP A 280 2.16 9.78 8.58
C TRP A 280 1.99 11.10 9.33
N THR A 281 2.27 12.23 8.68
CA THR A 281 2.35 13.59 9.26
C THR A 281 1.00 14.27 9.48
N GLU A 282 0.03 14.17 8.54
CA GLU A 282 -1.26 14.87 8.66
C GLU A 282 -2.13 14.34 9.82
N TRP A 283 -1.90 13.10 10.25
CA TRP A 283 -2.65 12.47 11.33
C TRP A 283 -2.29 13.03 12.72
N ASP A 284 -1.04 13.42 12.94
CA ASP A 284 -0.59 13.96 14.24
C ASP A 284 -1.21 15.33 14.55
N ALA A 285 -1.57 16.10 13.50
CA ALA A 285 -2.30 17.35 13.62
C ALA A 285 -3.79 17.17 14.02
N LEU A 286 -4.33 15.95 13.91
CA LEU A 286 -5.72 15.62 14.22
C LEU A 286 -5.89 14.95 15.60
N LEU A 287 -4.80 14.67 16.30
CA LEU A 287 -4.85 14.25 17.70
C LEU A 287 -5.16 15.48 18.57
N PRO A 288 -6.13 15.40 19.50
CA PRO A 288 -6.35 16.48 20.45
C PRO A 288 -5.08 16.66 21.28
N THR A 289 -4.39 17.79 21.13
CA THR A 289 -3.31 18.19 22.04
C THR A 289 -3.89 18.17 23.44
N SER A 290 -3.42 17.24 24.27
CA SER A 290 -3.85 17.13 25.66
C SER A 290 -3.78 18.52 26.29
N SER A 291 -4.96 18.98 26.72
CA SER A 291 -5.20 20.23 27.43
C SER A 291 -4.06 20.57 28.39
N THR A 292 -3.52 21.77 28.22
CA THR A 292 -2.85 22.56 29.25
C THR A 292 -3.53 22.33 30.61
N THR A 293 -2.84 21.61 31.49
CA THR A 293 -3.11 21.60 32.93
C THR A 293 -2.84 23.01 33.45
N ASN A 294 -3.90 23.79 33.61
CA ASN A 294 -3.87 24.98 34.46
C ASN A 294 -3.66 24.52 35.90
N PHE A 295 -2.45 24.69 36.42
CA PHE A 295 -2.20 24.72 37.85
C PHE A 295 -2.68 26.07 38.38
N LEU A 296 -3.68 26.02 39.26
CA LEU A 296 -3.91 27.00 40.33
C LEU A 296 -3.41 26.38 41.63
#